data_AF-A0A4S4B536-F1
#
_entry.id   AF-A0A4S4B536-F1
#
_cell.length_a   1.000
_cell.length_b   1.000
_cell.length_c   1.000
_cell.angle_alpha   90.00
_cell.angle_beta   90.00
_cell.angle_gamma   90.00
#
_symmetry.space_group_name_H-M   'P 1'
#
loop_
_entity.id
_entity.type
_entity.pdbx_description
1 polymer ?
#
loop_
_entity_poly.entity_id
_entity_poly.type
_entity_poly.pdbx_seq_one_letter_code
_entity_poly.pdbx_strand_id
1 'polypeptide(L)'
;MACSSERAILYLHGGAYTPGSFIPHRALVARLAQAAGVRALAIDYRLAPEHPVPAALEDAVAAYRWLLQQGFEGQHLVLAGDSAGGGLAVSTLIRLRELGLPQASGAALLSP
;
A
#
# COMPACT_ATOMS: atom_id res chain seq x y z
N MET A 1 18.30 7.60 -13.91
CA MET A 1 16.86 7.96 -13.86
C MET A 1 16.62 8.75 -12.59
N ALA A 2 16.09 9.96 -12.68
CA ALA A 2 15.74 10.76 -11.51
C ALA A 2 14.42 10.22 -10.91
N CYS A 3 14.39 10.03 -9.58
CA CYS A 3 13.17 9.62 -8.87
C CYS A 3 12.26 10.84 -8.70
N SER A 4 11.00 10.74 -9.11
CA SER A 4 10.00 11.79 -8.88
C SER A 4 9.77 11.93 -7.37
N SER A 5 10.04 13.11 -6.82
CA SER A 5 9.81 13.40 -5.40
C SER A 5 8.32 13.49 -5.06
N GLU A 6 7.46 13.70 -6.04
CA GLU A 6 6.04 13.99 -5.82
C GLU A 6 5.13 12.76 -5.93
N ARG A 7 5.65 11.64 -6.46
CA ARG A 7 4.88 10.41 -6.68
C ARG A 7 5.39 9.27 -5.82
N ALA A 8 4.47 8.44 -5.32
CA ALA A 8 4.83 7.27 -4.53
C ALA A 8 3.88 6.09 -4.70
N ILE A 9 4.42 4.90 -4.46
CA ILE A 9 3.68 3.66 -4.31
C ILE A 9 3.52 3.36 -2.82
N LEU A 10 2.29 3.15 -2.34
CA LEU A 10 2.04 2.49 -1.06
C LEU A 10 1.91 0.99 -1.35
N TYR A 11 2.87 0.20 -0.89
CA TYR A 11 2.90 -1.25 -1.10
C TYR A 11 2.40 -2.00 0.14
N LEU A 12 1.44 -2.89 -0.09
CA LEU A 12 0.81 -3.76 0.90
C LEU A 12 1.16 -5.21 0.55
N HIS A 13 2.00 -5.84 1.37
CA HIS A 13 2.50 -7.18 1.11
C HIS A 13 1.41 -8.26 1.19
N GLY A 14 1.61 -9.37 0.48
CA GLY A 14 0.82 -10.59 0.64
C GLY A 14 1.19 -11.40 1.89
N GLY A 15 0.73 -12.65 1.95
CA GLY A 15 0.98 -13.53 3.10
C GLY A 15 -0.24 -13.80 3.97
N ALA A 16 -1.45 -13.85 3.37
CA ALA A 16 -2.68 -14.30 4.02
C ALA A 16 -3.02 -13.62 5.35
N TYR A 17 -2.56 -12.38 5.56
CA TYR A 17 -2.72 -11.63 6.83
C TYR A 17 -2.10 -12.31 8.06
N THR A 18 -1.20 -13.26 7.90
CA THR A 18 -0.61 -14.05 9.01
C THR A 18 0.92 -14.06 8.97
N PRO A 19 1.59 -14.02 10.14
CA PRO A 19 3.03 -14.13 10.21
C PRO A 19 3.49 -15.51 9.72
N GLY A 20 4.71 -15.61 9.18
CA GLY A 20 5.27 -16.85 8.65
C GLY A 20 4.84 -17.20 7.21
N SER A 21 3.80 -16.56 6.67
CA SER A 21 3.45 -16.59 5.24
C SER A 21 4.04 -15.42 4.44
N PHE A 22 4.85 -14.59 5.11
CA PHE A 22 5.50 -13.40 4.54
C PHE A 22 6.62 -13.78 3.58
N ILE A 23 6.50 -13.35 2.32
CA ILE A 23 7.59 -13.40 1.35
C ILE A 23 8.35 -12.07 1.45
N PRO A 24 9.69 -12.03 1.41
CA PRO A 24 10.42 -10.76 1.41
C PRO A 24 10.11 -9.94 0.14
N HIS A 25 9.20 -8.98 0.23
CA HIS A 25 8.81 -8.15 -0.92
C HIS A 25 9.77 -6.99 -1.20
N ARG A 26 10.78 -6.76 -0.35
CA ARG A 26 11.70 -5.61 -0.51
C ARG A 26 12.33 -5.51 -1.90
N ALA A 27 12.77 -6.64 -2.46
CA ALA A 27 13.36 -6.67 -3.80
C ALA A 27 12.33 -6.33 -4.89
N LEU A 28 11.10 -6.86 -4.77
CA LEU A 28 9.99 -6.56 -5.68
C LEU A 28 9.62 -5.07 -5.62
N VAL A 29 9.41 -4.53 -4.41
CA VAL A 29 9.07 -3.12 -4.18
C VAL A 29 10.15 -2.20 -4.74
N ALA A 30 11.43 -2.51 -4.51
CA ALA A 30 12.54 -1.74 -5.04
C ALA A 30 12.55 -1.73 -6.58
N ARG A 31 12.29 -2.88 -7.23
CA ARG A 31 12.22 -2.98 -8.69
C ARG A 31 11.01 -2.24 -9.26
N LEU A 32 9.86 -2.31 -8.59
CA LEU A 32 8.66 -1.55 -8.96
C LEU A 32 8.91 -0.03 -8.88
N ALA A 33 9.47 0.43 -7.76
CA ALA A 33 9.82 1.83 -7.55
C ALA A 33 10.84 2.33 -8.59
N GLN A 34 11.88 1.52 -8.87
CA GLN A 34 12.89 1.82 -9.87
C GLN A 34 12.28 1.91 -11.28
N ALA A 35 11.47 0.93 -11.68
CA ALA A 35 10.86 0.87 -13.00
C ALA A 35 9.86 2.02 -13.23
N ALA A 36 9.10 2.39 -12.19
CA ALA A 36 8.16 3.51 -12.24
C ALA A 36 8.84 4.90 -12.05
N GLY A 37 10.10 4.93 -11.58
CA GLY A 37 10.81 6.18 -11.29
C GLY A 37 10.20 6.98 -10.13
N VAL A 38 9.67 6.29 -9.12
CA VAL A 38 8.95 6.89 -7.97
C VAL A 38 9.47 6.36 -6.64
N ARG A 39 9.06 6.98 -5.54
CA ARG A 39 9.33 6.45 -4.19
C ARG A 39 8.36 5.31 -3.86
N ALA A 40 8.71 4.46 -2.90
CA ALA A 40 7.78 3.46 -2.37
C ALA A 40 7.81 3.46 -0.84
N LEU A 41 6.62 3.36 -0.25
CA LEU A 41 6.40 3.08 1.16
C LEU A 41 5.82 1.66 1.23
N ALA A 42 6.61 0.71 1.72
CA ALA A 42 6.11 -0.60 2.12
C ALA A 42 5.92 -0.59 3.64
N ILE A 43 4.77 -1.04 4.12
CA ILE A 43 4.46 -1.09 5.55
C ILE A 43 4.38 -2.53 6.03
N ASP A 44 4.84 -2.76 7.26
CA ASP A 44 4.59 -3.99 8.01
C ASP A 44 3.30 -3.77 8.81
N TYR A 45 2.16 -4.04 8.18
CA TYR A 45 0.85 -3.86 8.81
C TYR A 45 0.59 -4.99 9.82
N ARG A 46 -0.27 -4.71 10.82
CA ARG A 46 -0.64 -5.67 11.87
C ARG A 46 -1.29 -6.93 11.30
N LEU A 47 -0.88 -8.10 11.80
CA LEU A 47 -1.29 -9.42 11.31
C LEU A 47 -2.14 -10.19 12.32
N ALA A 48 -2.98 -11.08 11.81
CA ALA A 48 -3.70 -12.07 12.60
C ALA A 48 -2.77 -13.23 13.00
N PRO A 49 -3.03 -13.93 14.12
CA PRO A 49 -4.19 -13.79 15.00
C PRO A 49 -4.09 -12.65 16.02
N GLU A 50 -2.91 -12.08 16.26
CA GLU A 50 -2.68 -11.05 17.29
C GLU A 50 -3.52 -9.79 17.04
N HIS A 51 -3.71 -9.46 15.76
CA HIS A 51 -4.49 -8.33 15.31
C HIS A 51 -5.44 -8.76 14.17
N PRO A 52 -6.64 -9.28 14.51
CA PRO A 52 -7.62 -9.70 13.52
C PRO A 52 -8.19 -8.51 12.74
N VAL A 53 -9.07 -8.80 11.77
CA VAL A 53 -9.83 -7.78 11.05
C VAL A 53 -10.52 -6.82 12.04
N PRO A 54 -10.43 -5.48 11.85
CA PRO A 54 -9.95 -4.77 10.66
C PRO A 54 -8.52 -4.18 10.74
N ALA A 55 -7.65 -4.67 11.64
CA ALA A 55 -6.38 -3.99 11.95
C ALA A 55 -5.50 -3.65 10.74
N ALA A 56 -5.31 -4.58 9.79
CA ALA A 56 -4.53 -4.33 8.59
C ALA A 56 -5.10 -3.18 7.71
N LEU A 57 -6.43 -3.06 7.64
CA LEU A 57 -7.10 -1.98 6.89
C LEU A 57 -6.90 -0.63 7.57
N GLU A 58 -6.97 -0.60 8.90
CA GLU A 58 -6.70 0.62 9.67
C GLU A 58 -5.26 1.11 9.43
N ASP A 59 -4.30 0.20 9.42
CA ASP A 59 -2.89 0.52 9.19
C ASP A 59 -2.64 1.00 7.75
N ALA A 60 -3.26 0.37 6.76
CA ALA A 60 -3.17 0.80 5.37
C ALA A 60 -3.76 2.20 5.15
N VAL A 61 -4.92 2.50 5.77
CA VAL A 61 -5.52 3.84 5.75
C VAL A 61 -4.64 4.86 6.49
N ALA A 62 -4.07 4.48 7.64
CA ALA A 62 -3.16 5.33 8.40
C ALA A 62 -1.90 5.67 7.59
N ALA A 63 -1.30 4.69 6.92
CA ALA A 63 -0.15 4.89 6.05
C ALA A 63 -0.48 5.81 4.86
N TYR A 64 -1.66 5.66 4.26
CA TYR A 64 -2.11 6.56 3.20
C TYR A 64 -2.29 8.00 3.70
N ARG A 65 -2.93 8.19 4.86
CA ARG A 65 -3.07 9.51 5.50
C ARG A 65 -1.71 10.13 5.82
N TRP A 66 -0.75 9.31 6.27
CA TRP A 66 0.60 9.77 6.53
C TRP A 66 1.26 10.28 5.24
N LEU A 67 1.12 9.59 4.10
CA LEU A 67 1.61 10.08 2.81
C LEU A 67 0.97 11.43 2.43
N LEU A 68 -0.34 11.60 2.61
CA LEU A 68 -0.99 12.90 2.40
C LEU A 68 -0.39 13.99 3.30
N GLN A 69 -0.11 13.69 4.57
CA GLN A 69 0.54 14.60 5.51
C GLN A 69 2.00 14.93 5.14
N GLN A 70 2.69 14.03 4.42
CA GLN A 70 4.02 14.31 3.86
C GLN A 70 3.97 15.21 2.60
N GLY A 71 2.79 15.69 2.21
CA GLY A 71 2.60 16.59 1.07
C GLY A 71 2.36 15.87 -0.26
N PHE A 72 2.12 14.56 -0.26
CA PHE A 72 1.66 13.88 -1.48
C PHE A 72 0.19 14.19 -1.74
N GLU A 73 -0.16 14.40 -2.99
CA GLU A 73 -1.56 14.44 -3.43
C GLU A 73 -2.04 13.03 -3.78
N GLY A 74 -3.33 12.75 -3.57
CA GLY A 74 -3.90 11.44 -3.91
C GLY A 74 -3.66 11.05 -5.37
N GLN A 75 -3.78 12.00 -6.30
CA GLN A 75 -3.50 11.79 -7.73
C GLN A 75 -2.02 11.45 -8.05
N HIS A 76 -1.12 11.55 -7.07
CA HIS A 76 0.29 11.16 -7.20
C HIS A 76 0.62 9.84 -6.49
N LEU A 77 -0.38 9.22 -5.86
CA LEU A 77 -0.24 7.96 -5.14
C LEU A 77 -0.83 6.80 -5.93
N VAL A 78 -0.17 5.65 -5.85
CA VAL A 78 -0.68 4.36 -6.33
C VAL A 78 -0.64 3.36 -5.18
N LEU A 79 -1.72 2.61 -4.97
CA LEU A 79 -1.68 1.47 -4.05
C LEU A 79 -1.27 0.22 -4.81
N ALA A 80 -0.32 -0.53 -4.29
CA ALA A 80 0.12 -1.79 -4.89
C ALA A 80 0.09 -2.89 -3.84
N GLY A 81 -0.19 -4.11 -4.26
CA GLY A 81 -0.15 -5.26 -3.36
C GLY A 81 -0.37 -6.57 -4.07
N ASP A 82 0.05 -7.65 -3.41
CA ASP A 82 -0.04 -9.01 -3.91
C ASP A 82 -0.90 -9.89 -3.00
N SER A 83 -1.65 -10.83 -3.58
CA SER A 83 -2.52 -11.75 -2.82
C SER A 83 -3.39 -11.00 -1.79
N ALA A 84 -3.35 -11.39 -0.52
CA ALA A 84 -4.00 -10.68 0.58
C ALA A 84 -3.77 -9.16 0.55
N GLY A 85 -2.55 -8.71 0.25
CA GLY A 85 -2.21 -7.28 0.13
C GLY A 85 -2.86 -6.59 -1.07
N GLY A 86 -3.14 -7.34 -2.15
CA GLY A 86 -3.93 -6.85 -3.29
C GLY A 86 -5.39 -6.63 -2.89
N GLY A 87 -5.99 -7.57 -2.18
CA GLY A 87 -7.31 -7.39 -1.56
C GLY A 87 -7.35 -6.19 -0.61
N LEU A 88 -6.32 -6.07 0.26
CA LEU A 88 -6.18 -4.95 1.19
C LEU A 88 -6.06 -3.60 0.48
N ALA A 89 -5.37 -3.53 -0.65
CA ALA A 89 -5.27 -2.31 -1.47
C ALA A 89 -6.66 -1.86 -1.96
N VAL A 90 -7.47 -2.79 -2.46
CA VAL A 90 -8.85 -2.49 -2.90
C VAL A 90 -9.72 -2.05 -1.73
N SER A 91 -9.70 -2.77 -0.61
CA SER A 91 -10.44 -2.39 0.60
C SER A 91 -10.03 -1.01 1.10
N THR A 92 -8.74 -0.67 1.01
CA THR A 92 -8.24 0.66 1.38
C THR A 92 -8.83 1.74 0.47
N LEU A 93 -8.81 1.56 -0.86
CA LEU A 93 -9.40 2.53 -1.80
C LEU A 93 -10.89 2.79 -1.54
N ILE A 94 -11.66 1.73 -1.30
CA ILE A 94 -13.07 1.83 -0.93
C ILE A 94 -13.20 2.64 0.38
N ARG A 95 -12.40 2.29 1.39
CA ARG A 95 -12.44 2.97 2.69
C ARG A 95 -12.05 4.45 2.59
N LEU A 96 -11.06 4.79 1.77
CA LEU A 96 -10.67 6.17 1.50
C LEU A 96 -11.83 6.97 0.89
N ARG A 97 -12.61 6.34 -0.02
CA ARG A 97 -13.79 6.97 -0.63
C ARG A 97 -14.88 7.23 0.39
N GLU A 98 -15.20 6.24 1.23
CA GLU A 98 -16.18 6.39 2.31
C GLU A 98 -15.81 7.49 3.30
N LEU A 99 -14.51 7.67 3.54
CA LEU A 99 -13.96 8.71 4.43
C LEU A 99 -13.85 10.09 3.77
N GLY A 100 -14.21 10.24 2.49
CA GLY A 100 -14.08 11.49 1.75
C GLY A 100 -12.64 11.95 1.53
N LEU A 101 -11.67 11.03 1.54
CA LEU A 101 -10.26 11.34 1.33
C LEU A 101 -9.90 11.41 -0.16
N PRO A 102 -8.88 12.21 -0.54
CA PRO A 102 -8.34 12.22 -1.89
C PRO A 102 -8.02 10.80 -2.37
N GLN A 103 -8.56 10.41 -3.51
CA GLN A 103 -8.35 9.08 -4.08
C GLN A 103 -6.95 8.94 -4.66
N ALA A 104 -6.40 7.73 -4.59
CA ALA A 104 -5.19 7.38 -5.30
C ALA A 104 -5.43 7.46 -6.82
N SER A 105 -4.37 7.67 -7.60
CA SER A 105 -4.43 7.66 -9.07
C SER A 105 -4.83 6.29 -9.64
N GLY A 106 -4.52 5.22 -8.93
CA GLY A 106 -4.89 3.87 -9.32
C GLY A 106 -4.34 2.79 -8.39
N ALA A 107 -4.46 1.54 -8.84
CA ALA A 107 -3.91 0.38 -8.14
C ALA A 107 -3.16 -0.58 -9.07
N ALA A 108 -2.13 -1.23 -8.54
CA ALA A 108 -1.43 -2.34 -9.17
C ALA A 108 -1.59 -3.61 -8.32
N LEU A 109 -2.40 -4.56 -8.80
CA LEU A 109 -2.81 -5.73 -8.04
C LEU A 109 -2.19 -6.99 -8.63
N LEU A 110 -1.43 -7.72 -7.83
CA LEU A 110 -0.75 -8.95 -8.25
C LEU A 110 -1.44 -10.17 -7.63
N SER A 111 -2.21 -10.89 -8.44
CA SER A 111 -2.95 -12.09 -8.00
C SER A 111 -3.75 -11.85 -6.71
N PRO A 112 -4.64 -10.84 -6.66
CA PRO A 112 -5.37 -10.45 -5.46
C PRO A 112 -6.37 -11.51 -4.98
#